data_AF-A0AAU7SVS1-F1
#
_entry.id   AF-A0AAU7SVS1-F1
#
_cell.length_a   1.000
_cell.length_b   1.000
_cell.length_c   1.000
_cell.angle_alpha   90.00
_cell.angle_beta   90.00
_cell.angle_gamma   90.00
#
_symmetry.space_group_name_H-M   'P 1'
#
loop_
_entity.id
_entity.type
_entity.pdbx_description
1 polymer ?
#
loop_
_entity_poly.entity_id
_entity_poly.type
_entity_poly.pdbx_seq_one_letter_code
_entity_poly.pdbx_strand_id
1 'polypeptide(L)'
;MLESLQVNLDRTRNNLAEHEQQNDALHHQLNTCRIEIGNLKNRVEKLSQYQDIVDIEHYIAERKNQAESFVEVTKTEAEFLLEKMKAEIENTRHYLEKLEKNSQLKLEAQARERLGAFYNQVLEQENLEAISKALENKIQGYGIQEVYPVQTFLDQLIDGYGDIHAAQQLKEVRRKIKNAIAANTGGQCEYVEENRQLSAIALVTHVFNSKADLYLSQLDHDTVDLFIQALQDDFILINHYGVAFGHTRIHESFLKLRLEEFKLTALVLAFKAQQQTEPSELQQQRVEG
;
A
#
# COMPACT_ATOMS: atom_id res chain seq x y z
N MET A 1 -27.42 115.11 -83.97
CA MET A 1 -28.43 114.32 -83.21
C MET A 1 -28.98 113.15 -84.02
N LEU A 2 -29.19 113.27 -85.35
CA LEU A 2 -29.65 112.18 -86.22
C LEU A 2 -28.60 111.10 -86.54
N GLU A 3 -27.33 111.46 -86.81
CA GLU A 3 -26.28 110.46 -87.14
C GLU A 3 -25.94 109.53 -85.96
N SER A 4 -25.92 110.05 -84.72
CA SER A 4 -25.69 109.24 -83.51
C SER A 4 -26.80 108.25 -83.20
N LEU A 5 -28.04 108.53 -83.66
CA LEU A 5 -29.18 107.62 -83.56
C LEU A 5 -29.06 106.50 -84.61
N GLN A 6 -28.60 106.82 -85.82
CA GLN A 6 -28.44 105.85 -86.91
C GLN A 6 -27.29 104.86 -86.66
N VAL A 7 -26.15 105.33 -86.16
CA VAL A 7 -25.03 104.47 -85.72
C VAL A 7 -25.44 103.57 -84.55
N ASN A 8 -26.25 104.07 -83.60
CA ASN A 8 -26.80 103.22 -82.54
C ASN A 8 -27.79 102.19 -83.09
N LEU A 9 -28.60 102.54 -84.08
CA LEU A 9 -29.57 101.64 -84.71
C LEU A 9 -28.89 100.53 -85.53
N ASP A 10 -27.77 100.84 -86.18
CA ASP A 10 -26.96 99.85 -86.90
C ASP A 10 -26.14 98.98 -85.93
N ARG A 11 -25.66 99.54 -84.81
CA ARG A 11 -25.00 98.78 -83.73
C ARG A 11 -25.97 97.85 -83.01
N THR A 12 -27.21 98.29 -82.75
CA THR A 12 -28.24 97.42 -82.17
C THR A 12 -28.70 96.35 -83.15
N ARG A 13 -28.77 96.64 -84.46
CA ARG A 13 -29.02 95.62 -85.49
C ARG A 13 -27.90 94.59 -85.58
N ASN A 14 -26.65 95.00 -85.54
CA ASN A 14 -25.52 94.06 -85.55
C ASN A 14 -25.48 93.21 -84.28
N ASN A 15 -25.68 93.82 -83.10
CA ASN A 15 -25.78 93.07 -81.85
C ASN A 15 -26.99 92.11 -81.87
N LEU A 16 -28.12 92.52 -82.46
CA LEU A 16 -29.28 91.65 -82.62
C LEU A 16 -28.96 90.46 -83.53
N ALA A 17 -28.28 90.70 -84.66
CA ALA A 17 -27.86 89.64 -85.58
C ALA A 17 -26.82 88.69 -84.95
N GLU A 18 -25.88 89.20 -84.15
CA GLU A 18 -24.93 88.38 -83.38
C GLU A 18 -25.64 87.55 -82.30
N HIS A 19 -26.63 88.13 -81.61
CA HIS A 19 -27.45 87.41 -80.65
C HIS A 19 -28.34 86.36 -81.33
N GLU A 20 -28.90 86.63 -82.50
CA GLU A 20 -29.64 85.66 -83.32
C GLU A 20 -28.74 84.50 -83.74
N GLN A 21 -27.53 84.79 -84.23
CA GLN A 21 -26.56 83.75 -84.61
C GLN A 21 -26.10 82.91 -83.40
N GLN A 22 -25.86 83.54 -82.24
CA GLN A 22 -25.56 82.82 -81.00
C GLN A 22 -26.73 81.96 -80.56
N ASN A 23 -27.96 82.45 -80.69
CA ASN A 23 -29.17 81.71 -80.34
C ASN A 23 -29.34 80.49 -81.26
N ASP A 24 -29.09 80.65 -82.57
CA ASP A 24 -29.11 79.54 -83.53
C ASP A 24 -28.02 78.50 -83.24
N ALA A 25 -26.81 78.93 -82.89
CA ALA A 25 -25.73 78.03 -82.47
C ALA A 25 -26.06 77.29 -81.17
N LEU A 26 -26.66 77.98 -80.20
CA LEU A 26 -27.12 77.39 -78.95
C LEU A 26 -28.26 76.40 -79.19
N HIS A 27 -29.22 76.74 -80.07
CA HIS A 27 -30.30 75.85 -80.50
C HIS A 27 -29.74 74.60 -81.17
N HIS A 28 -28.71 74.73 -82.01
CA HIS A 28 -28.04 73.58 -82.60
C HIS A 28 -27.37 72.71 -81.54
N GLN A 29 -26.62 73.28 -80.58
CA GLN A 29 -26.00 72.51 -79.49
C GLN A 29 -27.03 71.81 -78.61
N LEU A 30 -28.14 72.49 -78.31
CA LEU A 30 -29.25 71.95 -77.53
C LEU A 30 -29.92 70.79 -78.28
N ASN A 31 -30.08 70.91 -79.59
CA ASN A 31 -30.58 69.83 -80.44
C ASN A 31 -29.60 68.64 -80.50
N THR A 32 -28.30 68.87 -80.62
CA THR A 32 -27.29 67.80 -80.56
C THR A 32 -27.31 67.07 -79.22
N CYS A 33 -27.34 67.81 -78.12
CA CYS A 33 -27.39 67.25 -76.76
C CYS A 33 -28.69 66.47 -76.51
N ARG A 34 -29.83 66.93 -77.06
CA ARG A 34 -31.09 66.16 -77.03
C ARG A 34 -30.99 64.84 -77.78
N ILE A 35 -30.33 64.81 -78.94
CA ILE A 35 -30.09 63.59 -79.71
C ILE A 35 -29.19 62.63 -78.92
N GLU A 36 -28.13 63.13 -78.29
CA GLU A 36 -27.23 62.32 -77.45
C GLU A 36 -27.94 61.75 -76.22
N ILE A 37 -28.77 62.55 -75.54
CA ILE A 37 -29.61 62.08 -74.44
C ILE A 37 -30.57 60.99 -74.92
N GLY A 38 -31.18 61.15 -76.09
CA GLY A 38 -32.02 60.11 -76.70
C GLY A 38 -31.25 58.81 -76.97
N ASN A 39 -30.04 58.91 -77.53
CA ASN A 39 -29.19 57.76 -77.80
C ASN A 39 -28.73 57.05 -76.51
N LEU A 40 -28.37 57.80 -75.47
CA LEU A 40 -28.00 57.25 -74.17
C LEU A 40 -29.20 56.58 -73.49
N LYS A 41 -30.39 57.18 -73.55
CA LYS A 41 -31.63 56.56 -73.05
C LYS A 41 -31.92 55.24 -73.75
N ASN A 42 -31.84 55.20 -75.08
CA ASN A 42 -32.00 53.96 -75.84
C ASN A 42 -30.95 52.90 -75.47
N ARG A 43 -29.72 53.31 -75.14
CA ARG A 43 -28.67 52.38 -74.72
C ARG A 43 -28.89 51.86 -73.31
N VAL A 44 -29.38 52.70 -72.40
CA VAL A 44 -29.80 52.30 -71.06
C VAL A 44 -30.97 51.34 -71.13
N GLU A 45 -31.96 51.59 -71.99
CA GLU A 45 -33.13 50.70 -72.18
C GLU A 45 -32.75 49.35 -72.79
N LYS A 46 -31.75 49.32 -73.69
CA LYS A 46 -31.17 48.05 -74.17
C LYS A 46 -30.40 47.32 -73.09
N LEU A 47 -29.70 48.04 -72.20
CA LEU A 47 -28.92 47.44 -71.12
C LEU A 47 -29.78 47.00 -69.93
N SER A 48 -30.92 47.66 -69.68
CA SER A 48 -31.86 47.26 -68.63
C SER A 48 -32.46 45.89 -68.86
N GLN A 49 -32.47 45.40 -70.10
CA GLN A 49 -32.87 44.02 -70.43
C GLN A 49 -31.94 42.96 -69.81
N TYR A 50 -30.74 43.35 -69.35
CA TYR A 50 -29.77 42.46 -68.71
C TYR A 50 -29.74 42.59 -67.18
N GLN A 51 -30.68 43.32 -66.57
CA GLN A 51 -30.75 43.46 -65.11
C GLN A 51 -30.90 42.09 -64.42
N ASP A 52 -31.68 41.18 -65.01
CA ASP A 52 -31.87 39.83 -64.50
C ASP A 52 -30.55 39.06 -64.37
N ILE A 53 -29.56 39.30 -65.24
CA ILE A 53 -28.24 38.64 -65.18
C ILE A 53 -27.46 39.14 -63.96
N VAL A 54 -27.47 40.45 -63.71
CA VAL A 54 -26.80 41.06 -62.55
C VAL A 54 -27.41 40.56 -61.25
N ASP A 55 -28.75 40.45 -61.21
CA ASP A 55 -29.46 39.93 -60.04
C ASP A 55 -29.15 38.44 -59.81
N ILE A 56 -29.03 37.64 -60.88
CA ILE A 56 -28.60 36.23 -60.80
C ILE A 56 -27.14 36.13 -60.32
N GLU A 57 -26.23 36.97 -60.81
CA GLU A 57 -24.83 36.98 -60.35
C GLU A 57 -24.73 37.31 -58.86
N HIS A 58 -25.51 38.30 -58.40
CA HIS A 58 -25.59 38.63 -56.98
C HIS A 58 -26.14 37.45 -56.15
N TYR A 59 -27.21 36.81 -56.64
CA TYR A 59 -27.78 35.63 -56.00
C TYR A 59 -26.78 34.46 -55.93
N ILE A 60 -26.03 34.19 -57.01
CA ILE A 60 -24.99 33.15 -57.04
C ILE A 60 -23.88 33.47 -56.03
N ALA A 61 -23.43 34.73 -55.97
CA ALA A 61 -22.43 35.16 -55.01
C ALA A 61 -22.91 34.98 -53.56
N GLU A 62 -24.15 35.36 -53.26
CA GLU A 62 -24.75 35.18 -51.95
C GLU A 62 -24.87 33.69 -51.58
N ARG A 63 -25.36 32.85 -52.50
CA ARG A 63 -25.46 31.40 -52.29
C ARG A 63 -24.10 30.74 -52.10
N LYS A 64 -23.07 31.19 -52.81
CA LYS A 64 -21.70 30.73 -52.64
C LYS A 64 -21.17 31.08 -51.25
N ASN A 65 -21.35 32.32 -50.80
CA ASN A 65 -20.96 32.75 -49.45
C ASN A 65 -21.71 31.97 -48.36
N GLN A 66 -23.01 31.71 -48.54
CA GLN A 66 -23.79 30.87 -47.62
C GLN A 66 -23.25 29.44 -47.58
N ALA A 67 -22.91 28.85 -48.73
CA ALA A 67 -22.34 27.51 -48.80
C ALA A 67 -20.96 27.44 -48.14
N GLU A 68 -20.08 28.41 -48.39
CA GLU A 68 -18.76 28.50 -47.76
C GLU A 68 -18.87 28.67 -46.24
N SER A 69 -19.79 29.52 -45.77
CA SER A 69 -20.09 29.68 -44.35
C SER A 69 -20.58 28.37 -43.71
N PHE A 70 -21.49 27.66 -44.37
CA PHE A 70 -21.99 26.37 -43.88
C PHE A 70 -20.89 25.32 -43.80
N VAL A 71 -19.98 25.28 -44.79
CA VAL A 71 -18.83 24.36 -44.78
C VAL A 71 -17.89 24.66 -43.62
N GLU A 72 -17.57 25.94 -43.37
CA GLU A 72 -16.72 26.34 -42.25
C GLU A 72 -17.37 26.02 -40.89
N VAL A 73 -18.66 26.29 -40.74
CA VAL A 73 -19.41 25.93 -39.51
C VAL A 73 -19.41 24.41 -39.30
N THR A 74 -19.69 23.63 -40.35
CA THR A 74 -19.68 22.16 -40.25
C THR A 74 -18.31 21.62 -39.89
N LYS A 75 -17.25 22.21 -40.46
CA LYS A 75 -15.86 21.82 -40.18
C LYS A 75 -15.48 22.12 -38.74
N THR A 76 -15.76 23.32 -38.24
CA THR A 76 -15.46 23.70 -36.85
C THR A 76 -16.24 22.86 -35.86
N GLU A 77 -17.49 22.53 -36.15
CA GLU A 77 -18.30 21.64 -35.31
C GLU A 77 -17.76 20.20 -35.31
N ALA A 78 -17.33 19.69 -36.46
CA ALA A 78 -16.67 18.37 -36.55
C ALA A 78 -15.34 18.33 -35.78
N GLU A 79 -14.52 19.37 -35.88
CA GLU A 79 -13.28 19.50 -35.11
C GLU A 79 -13.54 19.54 -33.60
N PHE A 80 -14.56 20.30 -33.17
CA PHE A 80 -14.98 20.35 -31.77
C PHE A 80 -15.47 18.99 -31.25
N LEU A 81 -16.28 18.28 -32.03
CA LEU A 81 -16.77 16.95 -31.68
C LEU A 81 -15.63 15.93 -31.56
N LEU A 82 -14.66 15.96 -32.49
CA LEU A 82 -13.49 15.10 -32.44
C LEU A 82 -12.65 15.37 -31.18
N GLU A 83 -12.44 16.63 -30.82
CA GLU A 83 -11.66 16.97 -29.64
C GLU A 83 -12.37 16.56 -28.35
N LYS A 84 -13.69 16.72 -28.30
CA LYS A 84 -14.51 16.22 -27.19
C LYS A 84 -14.43 14.70 -27.06
N MET A 85 -14.54 13.96 -28.17
CA MET A 85 -14.42 12.50 -28.15
C MET A 85 -13.04 12.03 -27.68
N LYS A 86 -11.95 12.69 -28.11
CA LYS A 86 -10.60 12.38 -27.61
C LYS A 86 -10.50 12.58 -26.11
N ALA A 87 -11.00 13.71 -25.60
CA ALA A 87 -10.98 14.01 -24.17
C ALA A 87 -11.78 12.96 -23.36
N GLU A 88 -12.94 12.52 -23.87
CA GLU A 88 -13.74 11.45 -23.24
C GLU A 88 -13.01 10.09 -23.25
N ILE A 89 -12.32 9.75 -24.35
CA ILE A 89 -11.50 8.53 -24.45
C ILE A 89 -10.35 8.57 -23.44
N GLU A 90 -9.63 9.70 -23.34
CA GLU A 90 -8.53 9.85 -22.36
C GLU A 90 -9.04 9.77 -20.93
N ASN A 91 -10.15 10.42 -20.60
CA ASN A 91 -10.76 10.34 -19.28
C ASN A 91 -11.17 8.90 -18.92
N THR A 92 -11.74 8.17 -19.89
CA THR A 92 -12.14 6.76 -19.71
C THR A 92 -10.92 5.88 -19.50
N ARG A 93 -9.84 6.09 -20.27
CA ARG A 93 -8.56 5.37 -20.10
C ARG A 93 -7.99 5.59 -18.70
N HIS A 94 -7.89 6.84 -18.26
CA HIS A 94 -7.39 7.13 -16.92
C HIS A 94 -8.27 6.54 -15.81
N TYR A 95 -9.60 6.54 -16.00
CA TYR A 95 -10.50 5.89 -15.06
C TYR A 95 -10.27 4.37 -14.98
N LEU A 96 -10.11 3.71 -16.13
CA LEU A 96 -9.83 2.27 -16.21
C LEU A 96 -8.47 1.92 -15.59
N GLU A 97 -7.41 2.67 -15.89
CA GLU A 97 -6.08 2.50 -15.29
C GLU A 97 -6.14 2.65 -13.76
N LYS A 98 -6.87 3.65 -13.28
CA LYS A 98 -7.07 3.86 -11.84
C LYS A 98 -7.84 2.70 -11.20
N LEU A 99 -8.86 2.19 -11.87
CA LEU A 99 -9.67 1.07 -11.38
C LEU A 99 -8.84 -0.22 -11.32
N GLU A 100 -8.04 -0.51 -12.35
CA GLU A 100 -7.14 -1.66 -12.39
C GLU A 100 -6.07 -1.57 -11.30
N LYS A 101 -5.42 -0.41 -11.14
CA LYS A 101 -4.46 -0.22 -10.06
C LYS A 101 -5.09 -0.41 -8.67
N ASN A 102 -6.30 0.10 -8.47
CA ASN A 102 -7.02 -0.07 -7.22
C ASN A 102 -7.45 -1.52 -6.97
N SER A 103 -7.82 -2.27 -8.01
CA SER A 103 -8.20 -3.68 -7.86
C SER A 103 -6.98 -4.54 -7.51
N GLN A 104 -5.82 -4.29 -8.14
CA GLN A 104 -4.55 -4.93 -7.81
C GLN A 104 -4.15 -4.67 -6.36
N LEU A 105 -4.17 -3.41 -5.92
CA LEU A 105 -3.86 -3.05 -4.53
C LEU A 105 -4.80 -3.73 -3.51
N LYS A 106 -6.10 -3.81 -3.82
CA LYS A 106 -7.07 -4.54 -2.96
C LYS A 106 -6.78 -6.03 -2.92
N LEU A 107 -6.44 -6.64 -4.06
CA LEU A 107 -6.11 -8.05 -4.13
C LEU A 107 -4.84 -8.36 -3.31
N GLU A 108 -3.80 -7.53 -3.43
CA GLU A 108 -2.57 -7.66 -2.64
C GLU A 108 -2.84 -7.51 -1.14
N ALA A 109 -3.64 -6.53 -0.74
CA ALA A 109 -4.01 -6.33 0.66
C ALA A 109 -4.76 -7.56 1.22
N GLN A 110 -5.73 -8.08 0.47
CA GLN A 110 -6.46 -9.30 0.86
C GLN A 110 -5.54 -10.53 0.91
N ALA A 111 -4.58 -10.66 -0.01
CA ALA A 111 -3.62 -11.76 0.02
C ALA A 111 -2.73 -11.69 1.26
N ARG A 112 -2.24 -10.50 1.62
CA ARG A 112 -1.44 -10.29 2.85
C ARG A 112 -2.26 -10.59 4.11
N GLU A 113 -3.50 -10.13 4.16
CA GLU A 113 -4.40 -10.40 5.28
C GLU A 113 -4.67 -11.90 5.44
N ARG A 114 -4.98 -12.59 4.33
CA ARG A 114 -5.18 -14.05 4.34
C ARG A 114 -3.92 -14.78 4.76
N LEU A 115 -2.75 -14.43 4.23
CA LEU A 115 -1.47 -15.03 4.62
C LEU A 115 -1.18 -14.82 6.11
N GLY A 116 -1.44 -13.62 6.64
CA GLY A 116 -1.33 -13.35 8.08
C GLY A 116 -2.30 -14.18 8.90
N ALA A 117 -3.56 -14.30 8.46
CA ALA A 117 -4.57 -15.13 9.12
C ALA A 117 -4.18 -16.61 9.11
N PHE A 118 -3.69 -17.14 7.98
CA PHE A 118 -3.18 -18.50 7.88
C PHE A 118 -1.98 -18.75 8.80
N TYR A 119 -1.02 -17.81 8.83
CA TYR A 119 0.12 -17.90 9.74
C TYR A 119 -0.33 -17.97 11.21
N ASN A 120 -1.25 -17.10 11.61
CA ASN A 120 -1.82 -17.11 12.96
C ASN A 120 -2.58 -18.42 13.25
N GLN A 121 -3.33 -18.94 12.28
CA GLN A 121 -4.05 -20.20 12.41
C GLN A 121 -3.10 -21.40 12.57
N VAL A 122 -2.01 -21.46 11.81
CA VAL A 122 -0.98 -22.49 11.95
C VAL A 122 -0.33 -22.41 13.33
N LEU A 123 0.03 -21.21 13.77
CA LEU A 123 0.60 -21.01 15.10
C LEU A 123 -0.37 -21.43 16.22
N GLU A 124 -1.67 -21.14 16.07
CA GLU A 124 -2.70 -21.58 17.01
C GLU A 124 -2.86 -23.11 17.01
N GLN A 125 -2.83 -23.74 15.83
CA GLN A 125 -2.86 -25.20 15.71
C GLN A 125 -1.65 -25.85 16.38
N GLU A 126 -0.43 -25.37 16.13
CA GLU A 126 0.79 -25.87 16.78
C GLU A 126 0.71 -25.73 18.31
N ASN A 127 0.20 -24.60 18.80
CA ASN A 127 -0.01 -24.40 20.24
C ASN A 127 -1.04 -25.39 20.82
N LEU A 128 -2.16 -25.61 20.14
CA LEU A 128 -3.19 -26.56 20.58
C LEU A 128 -2.68 -28.00 20.56
N GLU A 129 -1.90 -28.37 19.54
CA GLU A 129 -1.25 -29.68 19.46
C GLU A 129 -0.26 -29.88 20.62
N ALA A 130 0.56 -28.88 20.91
CA ALA A 130 1.48 -28.90 22.05
C ALA A 130 0.73 -29.04 23.40
N ILE A 131 -0.40 -28.34 23.57
CA ILE A 131 -1.26 -28.47 24.75
C ILE A 131 -1.88 -29.86 24.83
N SER A 132 -2.42 -30.40 23.74
CA SER A 132 -3.01 -31.75 23.70
C SER A 132 -1.98 -32.80 24.09
N LYS A 133 -0.77 -32.72 23.51
CA LYS A 133 0.34 -33.61 23.82
C LYS A 133 0.76 -33.50 25.29
N ALA A 134 0.85 -32.30 25.84
CA ALA A 134 1.17 -32.10 27.25
C ALA A 134 0.09 -32.70 28.18
N LEU A 135 -1.20 -32.56 27.83
CA LEU A 135 -2.29 -33.19 28.57
C LEU A 135 -2.25 -34.71 28.47
N GLU A 136 -2.02 -35.25 27.27
CA GLU A 136 -1.88 -36.70 27.03
C GLU A 136 -0.75 -37.29 27.87
N ASN A 137 0.43 -36.66 27.88
CA ASN A 137 1.56 -37.07 28.71
C ASN A 137 1.20 -37.04 30.20
N LYS A 138 0.46 -36.02 30.67
CA LYS A 138 0.01 -35.95 32.08
C LYS A 138 -0.99 -37.05 32.43
N ILE A 139 -1.86 -37.46 31.50
CA ILE A 139 -2.87 -38.52 31.71
C ILE A 139 -2.22 -39.90 31.70
N GLN A 140 -1.39 -40.17 30.69
CA GLN A 140 -0.73 -41.47 30.53
C GLN A 140 0.40 -41.66 31.56
N GLY A 141 0.87 -40.57 32.13
CA GLY A 141 2.08 -40.53 32.92
C GLY A 141 3.31 -40.52 32.01
N TYR A 142 4.45 -40.16 32.61
CA TYR A 142 5.71 -40.18 31.90
C TYR A 142 6.28 -41.60 32.00
N GLY A 143 6.32 -42.31 30.87
CA GLY A 143 6.93 -43.64 30.80
C GLY A 143 8.45 -43.58 30.65
N ILE A 144 9.15 -44.61 31.11
CA ILE A 144 10.57 -44.84 30.86
C ILE A 144 10.74 -45.43 29.44
N GLN A 145 10.29 -44.71 28.41
CA GLN A 145 10.30 -45.26 27.03
C GLN A 145 11.60 -44.95 26.28
N GLU A 146 12.30 -43.87 26.63
CA GLU A 146 13.62 -43.51 26.10
C GLU A 146 14.43 -42.86 27.24
N VAL A 147 15.15 -43.66 28.03
CA VAL A 147 16.11 -43.11 29.01
C VAL A 147 17.27 -42.55 28.23
N TYR A 148 17.53 -41.25 28.32
CA TYR A 148 18.79 -40.67 27.90
C TYR A 148 19.71 -40.75 29.13
N PRO A 149 20.65 -41.71 29.18
CA PRO A 149 21.43 -41.91 30.40
C PRO A 149 22.23 -40.65 30.70
N VAL A 150 22.46 -40.36 31.99
CA VAL A 150 23.32 -39.23 32.37
C VAL A 150 24.73 -39.34 31.77
N GLN A 151 25.15 -40.54 31.38
CA GLN A 151 26.37 -40.76 30.61
C GLN A 151 26.41 -39.98 29.29
N THR A 152 25.29 -39.82 28.58
CA THR A 152 25.28 -39.02 27.35
C THR A 152 25.53 -37.53 27.63
N PHE A 153 25.10 -37.02 28.78
CA PHE A 153 25.46 -35.65 29.18
C PHE A 153 26.94 -35.54 29.52
N LEU A 154 27.53 -36.57 30.14
CA LEU A 154 28.96 -36.63 30.44
C LEU A 154 29.80 -36.69 29.16
N ASP A 155 29.38 -37.47 28.17
CA ASP A 155 30.07 -37.61 26.87
C ASP A 155 30.06 -36.30 26.05
N GLN A 156 29.09 -35.42 26.32
CA GLN A 156 29.00 -34.10 25.68
C GLN A 156 29.86 -33.02 26.36
N LEU A 157 30.51 -33.34 27.48
CA LEU A 157 31.36 -32.40 28.20
C LEU A 157 32.71 -32.22 27.50
N ILE A 158 33.27 -31.01 27.63
CA ILE A 158 34.63 -30.72 27.17
C ILE A 158 35.63 -31.40 28.11
N ASP A 159 36.74 -31.90 27.55
CA ASP A 159 37.85 -32.49 28.30
C ASP A 159 38.27 -31.61 29.48
N GLY A 160 38.32 -32.20 30.68
CA GLY A 160 38.69 -31.52 31.92
C GLY A 160 37.53 -30.80 32.64
N TYR A 161 36.31 -30.83 32.10
CA TYR A 161 35.14 -30.39 32.84
C TYR A 161 34.80 -31.41 33.94
N GLY A 162 34.88 -30.97 35.20
CA GLY A 162 34.70 -31.84 36.38
C GLY A 162 33.68 -31.34 37.39
N ASP A 163 33.53 -32.11 38.47
CA ASP A 163 32.56 -31.90 39.55
C ASP A 163 32.54 -30.46 40.09
N ILE A 164 33.73 -29.89 40.35
CA ILE A 164 33.85 -28.53 40.90
C ILE A 164 33.23 -27.49 39.95
N HIS A 165 33.43 -27.64 38.63
CA HIS A 165 32.88 -26.74 37.63
C HIS A 165 31.36 -26.89 37.52
N ALA A 166 30.86 -28.12 37.49
CA ALA A 166 29.43 -28.41 37.50
C ALA A 166 28.73 -27.81 38.73
N ALA A 167 29.32 -27.99 39.92
CA ALA A 167 28.79 -27.46 41.17
C ALA A 167 28.82 -25.92 41.22
N GLN A 168 29.84 -25.27 40.65
CA GLN A 168 29.90 -23.81 40.54
C GLN A 168 28.82 -23.27 39.59
N GLN A 169 28.67 -23.87 38.41
CA GLN A 169 27.64 -23.47 37.47
C GLN A 169 26.23 -23.69 38.04
N LEU A 170 26.00 -24.79 38.75
CA LEU A 170 24.72 -25.06 39.41
C LEU A 170 24.38 -23.96 40.44
N LYS A 171 25.36 -23.50 41.22
CA LYS A 171 25.18 -22.39 42.16
C LYS A 171 24.83 -21.09 41.44
N GLU A 172 25.50 -20.80 40.32
CA GLU A 172 25.22 -19.61 39.52
C GLU A 172 23.82 -19.64 38.89
N VAL A 173 23.39 -20.78 38.34
CA VAL A 173 22.04 -20.95 37.79
C VAL A 173 20.99 -20.76 38.88
N ARG A 174 21.18 -21.38 40.06
CA ARG A 174 20.29 -21.18 41.22
C ARG A 174 20.22 -19.72 41.69
N ARG A 175 21.35 -18.99 41.63
CA ARG A 175 21.38 -17.56 41.93
C ARG A 175 20.58 -16.76 40.90
N LYS A 176 20.73 -17.05 39.60
CA LYS A 176 19.95 -16.41 38.53
C LYS A 176 18.46 -16.64 38.71
N ILE A 177 18.04 -17.87 39.03
CA ILE A 177 16.64 -18.22 39.29
C ILE A 177 16.09 -17.41 40.47
N LYS A 178 16.79 -17.39 41.62
CA LYS A 178 16.38 -16.60 42.79
C LYS A 178 16.25 -15.11 42.47
N ASN A 179 17.20 -14.57 41.71
CA ASN A 179 17.16 -13.17 41.29
C ASN A 179 15.97 -12.87 40.37
N ALA A 180 15.66 -13.77 39.42
CA ALA A 180 14.53 -13.61 38.51
C ALA A 180 13.18 -13.65 39.26
N ILE A 181 13.05 -14.52 40.26
CA ILE A 181 11.87 -14.59 41.13
C ILE A 181 11.75 -13.31 41.97
N ALA A 182 12.83 -12.88 42.63
CA ALA A 182 12.82 -11.69 43.47
C ALA A 182 12.51 -10.40 42.68
N ALA A 183 12.94 -10.35 41.41
CA ALA A 183 12.69 -9.23 40.51
C ALA A 183 11.35 -9.33 39.74
N ASN A 184 10.56 -10.39 39.92
CA ASN A 184 9.36 -10.69 39.12
C ASN A 184 9.60 -10.69 37.60
N THR A 185 10.80 -11.07 37.15
CA THR A 185 11.16 -11.12 35.71
C THR A 185 10.99 -12.51 35.10
N GLY A 186 10.44 -13.46 35.86
CA GLY A 186 10.16 -14.83 35.39
C GLY A 186 8.98 -14.91 34.40
N GLY A 187 8.12 -13.89 34.34
CA GLY A 187 6.95 -13.86 33.47
C GLY A 187 6.47 -12.46 33.14
N GLN A 188 5.40 -12.40 32.35
CA GLN A 188 4.71 -11.19 31.92
C GLN A 188 3.20 -11.35 32.09
N CYS A 189 2.48 -10.24 32.22
CA CYS A 189 1.03 -10.20 32.41
C CYS A 189 0.47 -8.90 31.81
N GLU A 190 -0.75 -8.96 31.26
CA GLU A 190 -1.41 -7.84 30.57
C GLU A 190 -2.41 -7.08 31.47
N TYR A 191 -2.46 -7.37 32.78
CA TYR A 191 -3.25 -6.55 33.68
C TYR A 191 -2.77 -5.10 33.70
N VAL A 192 -3.72 -4.17 33.60
CA VAL A 192 -3.45 -2.73 33.66
C VAL A 192 -3.08 -2.28 35.08
N GLU A 193 -3.63 -2.94 36.10
CA GLU A 193 -3.35 -2.64 37.51
C GLU A 193 -2.06 -3.34 37.96
N GLU A 194 -1.05 -2.54 38.34
CA GLU A 194 0.30 -3.01 38.70
C GLU A 194 0.30 -4.07 39.81
N ASN A 195 -0.43 -3.86 40.90
CA ASN A 195 -0.49 -4.83 42.00
C ASN A 195 -1.03 -6.19 41.56
N ARG A 196 -2.06 -6.16 40.70
CA ARG A 196 -2.70 -7.37 40.16
C ARG A 196 -1.79 -8.05 39.14
N GLN A 197 -1.08 -7.27 38.32
CA GLN A 197 -0.07 -7.74 37.38
C GLN A 197 1.08 -8.47 38.10
N LEU A 198 1.69 -7.82 39.10
CA LEU A 198 2.78 -8.40 39.88
C LEU A 198 2.34 -9.66 40.63
N SER A 199 1.14 -9.65 41.22
CA SER A 199 0.59 -10.81 41.92
C SER A 199 0.36 -12.00 40.98
N ALA A 200 -0.12 -11.75 39.75
CA ALA A 200 -0.34 -12.81 38.77
C ALA A 200 0.99 -13.41 38.29
N ILE A 201 1.99 -12.57 37.99
CA ILE A 201 3.34 -13.02 37.60
C ILE A 201 3.95 -13.85 38.73
N ALA A 202 3.88 -13.36 39.97
CA ALA A 202 4.40 -14.05 41.15
C ALA A 202 3.73 -15.41 41.34
N LEU A 203 2.40 -15.48 41.23
CA LEU A 203 1.64 -16.72 41.37
C LEU A 203 2.05 -17.76 40.33
N VAL A 204 2.00 -17.41 39.05
CA VAL A 204 2.31 -18.33 37.95
C VAL A 204 3.77 -18.80 38.01
N THR A 205 4.69 -17.88 38.27
CA THR A 205 6.13 -18.20 38.44
C THR A 205 6.34 -19.12 39.64
N HIS A 206 5.67 -18.87 40.77
CA HIS A 206 5.78 -19.70 41.97
C HIS A 206 5.23 -21.11 41.76
N VAL A 207 4.09 -21.26 41.08
CA VAL A 207 3.50 -22.57 40.76
C VAL A 207 4.46 -23.39 39.91
N PHE A 208 5.00 -22.79 38.84
CA PHE A 208 5.99 -23.47 37.99
C PHE A 208 7.27 -23.82 38.75
N ASN A 209 7.81 -22.88 39.54
CA ASN A 209 9.01 -23.13 40.32
C ASN A 209 8.81 -24.25 41.36
N SER A 210 7.64 -24.31 42.00
CA SER A 210 7.31 -25.35 42.97
C SER A 210 7.24 -26.74 42.32
N LYS A 211 6.66 -26.85 41.12
CA LYS A 211 6.69 -28.11 40.36
C LYS A 211 8.11 -28.52 39.97
N ALA A 212 8.89 -27.56 39.52
CA ALA A 212 10.28 -27.79 39.17
C ALA A 212 11.10 -28.24 40.39
N ASP A 213 10.87 -27.67 41.58
CA ASP A 213 11.56 -28.05 42.81
C ASP A 213 11.13 -29.44 43.30
N LEU A 214 9.85 -29.78 43.14
CA LEU A 214 9.33 -31.14 43.39
C LEU A 214 10.05 -32.17 42.51
N TYR A 215 10.16 -31.90 41.21
CA TYR A 215 10.85 -32.77 40.27
C TYR A 215 12.35 -32.89 40.55
N LEU A 216 13.04 -31.79 40.89
CA LEU A 216 14.44 -31.84 41.32
C LEU A 216 14.64 -32.67 42.59
N SER A 217 13.67 -32.68 43.51
CA SER A 217 13.77 -33.46 44.76
C SER A 217 13.65 -34.97 44.54
N GLN A 218 13.10 -35.39 43.40
CA GLN A 218 12.91 -36.78 42.99
C GLN A 218 13.89 -37.19 41.89
N LEU A 219 14.81 -36.29 41.49
CA LEU A 219 15.72 -36.50 40.38
C LEU A 219 16.72 -37.61 40.70
N ASP A 220 16.85 -38.55 39.77
CA ASP A 220 17.84 -39.61 39.75
C ASP A 220 18.52 -39.68 38.38
N HIS A 221 19.58 -40.48 38.24
CA HIS A 221 20.34 -40.63 36.99
C HIS A 221 19.50 -41.09 35.80
N ASP A 222 18.49 -41.92 36.04
CA ASP A 222 17.70 -42.53 34.97
C ASP A 222 16.39 -41.77 34.68
N THR A 223 16.07 -40.73 35.48
CA THR A 223 14.77 -40.03 35.43
C THR A 223 14.87 -38.59 34.94
N VAL A 224 16.06 -38.15 34.52
CA VAL A 224 16.32 -36.74 34.14
C VAL A 224 15.43 -36.29 32.99
N ASP A 225 15.36 -37.05 31.90
CA ASP A 225 14.59 -36.65 30.71
C ASP A 225 13.10 -36.66 30.98
N LEU A 226 12.65 -37.62 31.79
CA LEU A 226 11.28 -37.72 32.24
C LEU A 226 10.84 -36.45 32.97
N PHE A 227 11.65 -35.96 33.90
CA PHE A 227 11.35 -34.72 34.61
C PHE A 227 11.57 -33.46 33.77
N ILE A 228 12.50 -33.47 32.81
CA ILE A 228 12.64 -32.40 31.82
C ILE A 228 11.38 -32.28 30.98
N GLN A 229 10.88 -33.39 30.42
CA GLN A 229 9.65 -33.43 29.63
C GLN A 229 8.45 -33.03 30.49
N ALA A 230 8.36 -33.54 31.72
CA ALA A 230 7.28 -33.17 32.63
C ALA A 230 7.24 -31.68 32.95
N LEU A 231 8.42 -31.06 33.12
CA LEU A 231 8.54 -29.64 33.35
C LEU A 231 8.18 -28.81 32.11
N GLN A 232 8.58 -29.26 30.92
CA GLN A 232 8.22 -28.61 29.65
C GLN A 232 6.71 -28.64 29.41
N ASP A 233 6.06 -29.78 29.68
CA ASP A 233 4.61 -29.90 29.60
C ASP A 233 3.93 -28.98 30.62
N ASP A 234 4.43 -28.91 31.86
CA ASP A 234 3.90 -27.99 32.85
C ASP A 234 4.06 -26.53 32.46
N PHE A 235 5.16 -26.16 31.80
CA PHE A 235 5.33 -24.82 31.26
C PHE A 235 4.24 -24.49 30.21
N ILE A 236 3.97 -25.42 29.29
CA ILE A 236 2.92 -25.27 28.27
C ILE A 236 1.55 -25.11 28.95
N LEU A 237 1.21 -26.00 29.86
CA LEU A 237 -0.10 -26.01 30.52
C LEU A 237 -0.30 -24.80 31.43
N ILE A 238 0.70 -24.42 32.21
CA ILE A 238 0.63 -23.25 33.09
C ILE A 238 0.47 -21.97 32.26
N ASN A 239 1.17 -21.83 31.13
CA ASN A 239 1.00 -20.69 30.23
C ASN A 239 -0.37 -20.69 29.54
N HIS A 240 -0.91 -21.86 29.20
CA HIS A 240 -2.25 -22.00 28.66
C HIS A 240 -3.31 -21.54 29.70
N TYR A 241 -3.24 -22.02 30.94
CA TYR A 241 -4.16 -21.61 32.00
C TYR A 241 -3.96 -20.16 32.43
N GLY A 242 -2.74 -19.64 32.34
CA GLY A 242 -2.40 -18.25 32.62
C GLY A 242 -3.12 -17.24 31.74
N VAL A 243 -3.66 -17.66 30.58
CA VAL A 243 -4.54 -16.84 29.72
C VAL A 243 -5.74 -16.31 30.50
N ALA A 244 -6.38 -17.15 31.32
CA ALA A 244 -7.53 -16.75 32.14
C ALA A 244 -7.16 -15.72 33.24
N PHE A 245 -5.88 -15.58 33.54
CA PHE A 245 -5.36 -14.66 34.55
C PHE A 245 -4.68 -13.45 33.90
N GLY A 246 -5.34 -12.82 32.93
CA GLY A 246 -4.82 -11.61 32.27
C GLY A 246 -3.64 -11.89 31.35
N HIS A 247 -3.74 -12.96 30.56
CA HIS A 247 -2.67 -13.37 29.64
C HIS A 247 -1.30 -13.53 30.33
N THR A 248 -1.31 -13.98 31.58
CA THR A 248 -0.08 -14.19 32.34
C THR A 248 0.68 -15.37 31.78
N ARG A 249 1.97 -15.18 31.49
CA ARG A 249 2.85 -16.19 30.87
C ARG A 249 4.24 -16.16 31.48
N ILE A 250 4.83 -17.33 31.64
CA ILE A 250 6.22 -17.53 32.02
C ILE A 250 7.08 -17.33 30.78
N HIS A 251 8.21 -16.63 30.93
CA HIS A 251 9.16 -16.47 29.85
C HIS A 251 9.92 -17.76 29.56
N GLU A 252 10.19 -18.02 28.28
CA GLU A 252 11.01 -19.15 27.85
C GLU A 252 12.44 -19.09 28.42
N SER A 253 12.97 -17.89 28.69
CA SER A 253 14.24 -17.72 29.38
C SER A 253 14.24 -18.31 30.79
N PHE A 254 13.11 -18.22 31.51
CA PHE A 254 12.96 -18.81 32.83
C PHE A 254 12.85 -20.34 32.77
N LEU A 255 12.13 -20.87 31.77
CA LEU A 255 12.14 -22.32 31.48
C LEU A 255 13.58 -22.82 31.21
N LYS A 256 14.33 -22.12 30.36
CA LYS A 256 15.73 -22.49 30.03
C LYS A 256 16.62 -22.53 31.26
N LEU A 257 16.51 -21.56 32.17
CA LEU A 257 17.25 -21.57 33.44
C LEU A 257 16.90 -22.80 34.30
N ARG A 258 15.62 -23.16 34.40
CA ARG A 258 15.22 -24.36 35.13
C ARG A 258 15.73 -25.62 34.45
N LEU A 259 15.62 -25.76 33.13
CA LEU A 259 16.16 -26.91 32.40
C LEU A 259 17.68 -27.06 32.56
N GLU A 260 18.42 -25.94 32.60
CA GLU A 260 19.86 -25.92 32.89
C GLU A 260 20.15 -26.44 34.30
N GLU A 261 19.32 -26.07 35.30
CA GLU A 261 19.43 -26.59 36.66
C GLU A 261 19.25 -28.11 36.74
N PHE A 262 18.29 -28.68 35.99
CA PHE A 262 18.10 -30.14 35.93
C PHE A 262 19.35 -30.85 35.41
N LYS A 263 19.89 -30.37 34.28
CA LYS A 263 21.09 -30.96 33.66
C LYS A 263 22.30 -30.88 34.58
N LEU A 264 22.55 -29.71 35.19
CA LEU A 264 23.67 -29.53 36.12
C LEU A 264 23.51 -30.34 37.40
N THR A 265 22.28 -30.48 37.91
CA THR A 265 22.02 -31.32 39.09
C THR A 265 22.30 -32.80 38.77
N ALA A 266 21.84 -33.28 37.62
CA ALA A 266 22.11 -34.63 37.14
C ALA A 266 23.62 -34.91 36.99
N LEU A 267 24.37 -33.96 36.39
CA LEU A 267 25.82 -34.06 36.25
C LEU A 267 26.54 -34.13 37.61
N VAL A 268 26.18 -33.26 38.56
CA VAL A 268 26.78 -33.27 39.91
C VAL A 268 26.48 -34.57 40.64
N LEU A 269 25.27 -35.11 40.50
CA LEU A 269 24.93 -36.42 41.05
C LEU A 269 25.82 -37.51 40.44
N ALA A 270 26.10 -37.45 39.13
CA ALA A 270 26.80 -38.52 38.43
C ALA A 270 28.29 -38.52 38.77
N PHE A 271 28.90 -37.33 38.89
CA PHE A 271 30.26 -37.22 39.39
C PHE A 271 30.39 -37.76 40.82
N LYS A 272 29.39 -37.53 41.69
CA LYS A 272 29.39 -38.13 43.03
C LYS A 272 29.27 -39.65 43.00
N ALA A 273 28.45 -40.20 42.10
CA ALA A 273 28.31 -41.64 41.95
C ALA A 273 29.62 -42.31 41.48
N GLN A 274 30.33 -41.68 40.53
CA GLN A 274 31.66 -42.14 40.07
C GLN A 274 32.70 -42.10 41.20
N GLN A 275 32.73 -41.04 42.00
CA GLN A 275 33.67 -40.94 43.14
C GLN A 275 33.40 -41.99 44.25
N GLN A 276 32.17 -42.47 44.38
CA GLN A 276 31.79 -43.49 45.37
C GLN A 276 32.06 -44.92 44.91
N THR A 277 32.22 -45.16 43.61
CA THR A 277 32.52 -46.49 43.05
C THR A 277 34.03 -46.81 43.05
N GLU A 278 34.88 -45.79 42.86
CA GLU A 278 36.35 -45.88 42.87
C GLU A 278 37.04 -46.42 44.17
N PRO A 279 36.48 -46.36 45.40
CA PRO A 279 37.16 -46.92 46.58
C PRO A 279 37.02 -48.45 46.73
N SER A 280 36.13 -49.11 45.98
CA SER A 280 35.84 -50.55 46.18
C SER A 280 36.77 -51.48 45.38
N GLU A 281 37.30 -51.04 44.24
CA GLU A 281 38.16 -51.89 43.40
C GLU A 281 39.57 -52.06 44.00
N LEU A 282 40.07 -51.05 44.73
CA LEU A 282 41.38 -51.12 45.40
C LEU A 282 41.39 -51.96 46.69
N GLN A 283 40.22 -52.31 47.23
CA GLN A 283 40.12 -53.21 48.40
C GLN A 283 39.98 -54.69 48.02
N GLN A 284 39.45 -55.01 46.84
CA GLN A 284 39.39 -56.39 46.36
C GLN A 284 40.75 -56.94 45.90
N GLN A 285 41.65 -56.08 45.39
CA GLN A 285 43.01 -56.50 45.03
C GLN A 285 43.98 -56.66 46.22
N ARG A 286 43.59 -56.29 47.45
CA ARG A 286 44.41 -56.53 48.66
C ARG A 286 44.04 -57.80 49.43
N VAL A 287 43.02 -58.54 49.01
CA VAL A 287 42.59 -59.79 49.67
C VAL A 287 43.08 -61.04 48.92
N GLU A 288 43.63 -60.91 47.72
CA GLU A 288 44.20 -62.03 46.93
C GLU A 288 45.73 -61.96 46.72
N GLY A 289 46.46 -61.37 47.68
CA GLY A 289 47.93 -61.31 47.68
C GLY A 289 48.56 -62.00 48.88
#